data_AF-A0A2V9T2H1-F1
#
_entry.id   AF-A0A2V9T2H1-F1
#
_cell.length_a   1.000
_cell.length_b   1.000
_cell.length_c   1.000
_cell.angle_alpha   90.00
_cell.angle_beta   90.00
_cell.angle_gamma   90.00
#
_symmetry.space_group_name_H-M   'P 1'
#
loop_
_entity.id
_entity.type
_entity.pdbx_description
1 polymer ?
#
loop_
_entity_poly.entity_id
_entity_poly.type
_entity_poly.pdbx_seq_one_letter_code
_entity_poly.pdbx_strand_id
1 'polypeptide(L)'
;AEIRTDAEVIEVRVRDGSATSVILSTGEEISAEAIVSNADPKRTLLKLVDPIHLSPDFVMKLQHYRMPGTVAKVNLALAGLPKFTALDGGNESGALSGRIHIGPEIDYLERAFDESKYGNFSRQPYLEITLPSVTDSSLAPSGKHVMSIYVQYAPYKLKSGDWESQRVGLGDAVVKTLSQYAPNLPELILRHQIITPQDLEDTYGLTGGHIFHGELALDQFFTMRPLLDWARYRTPIGNLYLCGSGTHPGAGLTGGSGANAAREILKDLRR
;
A
#
# COMPACT_ATOMS: atom_id res chain seq x y z
N ALA A 1 -14.73 -21.46 5.20
CA ALA A 1 -13.30 -21.08 5.30
C ALA A 1 -12.98 -20.89 6.77
N GLU A 2 -11.76 -21.23 7.17
CA GLU A 2 -11.21 -20.94 8.50
C GLU A 2 -10.34 -19.68 8.40
N ILE A 3 -10.41 -18.78 9.38
CA ILE A 3 -9.58 -17.57 9.45
C ILE A 3 -8.80 -17.61 10.75
N ARG A 4 -7.47 -17.53 10.64
CA ARG A 4 -6.56 -17.46 11.79
C ARG A 4 -5.91 -16.08 11.81
N THR A 5 -6.11 -15.33 12.90
CA THR A 5 -5.41 -14.07 13.18
C THR A 5 -4.17 -14.35 14.02
N ASP A 6 -3.25 -13.38 14.10
CA ASP A 6 -2.02 -13.48 14.90
C ASP A 6 -1.17 -14.73 14.54
N ALA A 7 -1.29 -15.17 13.29
CA ALA A 7 -0.69 -16.38 12.72
C ALA A 7 0.27 -15.99 11.60
N GLU A 8 1.36 -15.29 11.93
CA GLU A 8 2.36 -14.87 10.95
C GLU A 8 3.02 -16.09 10.31
N VAL A 9 2.93 -16.20 8.98
CA VAL A 9 3.69 -17.19 8.20
C VAL A 9 5.12 -16.69 8.05
N ILE A 10 6.09 -17.51 8.48
CA ILE A 10 7.52 -17.20 8.40
C ILE A 10 8.25 -18.01 7.33
N GLU A 11 7.69 -19.14 6.90
CA GLU A 11 8.31 -20.00 5.89
C GLU A 11 7.25 -20.72 5.05
N VAL A 12 7.54 -20.89 3.76
CA VAL A 12 6.87 -21.81 2.84
C VAL A 12 7.81 -22.99 2.61
N ARG A 13 7.41 -24.18 3.03
CA ARG A 13 8.19 -25.41 2.82
C ARG A 13 8.01 -25.89 1.39
N VAL A 14 9.13 -26.24 0.77
CA VAL A 14 9.19 -26.76 -0.59
C VAL A 14 9.86 -28.13 -0.58
N ARG A 15 9.24 -29.11 -1.23
CA ARG A 15 9.78 -30.46 -1.45
C ARG A 15 9.63 -30.83 -2.92
N ASP A 16 10.67 -31.39 -3.50
CA ASP A 16 10.70 -31.79 -4.92
C ASP A 16 10.23 -30.68 -5.88
N GLY A 17 10.61 -29.43 -5.57
CA GLY A 17 10.28 -28.25 -6.37
C GLY A 17 8.85 -27.72 -6.19
N SER A 18 8.05 -28.28 -5.27
CA SER A 18 6.67 -27.87 -5.01
C SER A 18 6.44 -27.46 -3.55
N ALA A 19 5.62 -26.44 -3.35
CA ALA A 19 5.18 -26.00 -2.03
C ALA A 19 4.23 -27.03 -1.39
N THR A 20 4.47 -27.36 -0.11
CA THR A 20 3.72 -28.42 0.60
C THR A 20 3.07 -27.95 1.90
N SER A 21 3.63 -26.91 2.53
CA SER A 21 3.15 -26.41 3.82
C SER A 21 3.65 -24.99 4.09
N VAL A 22 3.03 -24.33 5.07
CA VAL A 22 3.52 -23.08 5.68
C VAL A 22 3.92 -23.33 7.12
N ILE A 23 4.96 -22.65 7.58
CA ILE A 23 5.37 -22.60 9.00
C ILE A 23 4.96 -21.25 9.58
N LEU A 24 4.25 -21.28 10.69
CA LEU A 24 3.89 -20.10 11.46
C LEU A 24 5.05 -19.68 12.38
N SER A 25 5.04 -18.42 12.83
CA SER A 25 6.01 -17.89 13.81
C SER A 25 6.00 -18.65 15.15
N THR A 26 4.91 -19.36 15.45
CA THR A 26 4.79 -20.26 16.60
C THR A 26 5.52 -21.60 16.43
N GLY A 27 6.00 -21.90 15.22
CA GLY A 27 6.59 -23.19 14.84
C GLY A 27 5.57 -24.22 14.34
N GLU A 28 4.27 -23.90 14.35
CA GLU A 28 3.24 -24.77 13.79
C GLU A 28 3.37 -24.90 12.27
N GLU A 29 3.23 -26.13 11.76
CA GLU A 29 3.22 -26.43 10.33
C GLU A 29 1.81 -26.74 9.84
N ILE A 30 1.37 -26.05 8.80
CA ILE A 30 0.07 -26.27 8.14
C ILE A 30 0.30 -26.79 6.74
N SER A 31 -0.10 -28.04 6.50
CA SER A 31 0.00 -28.68 5.17
C SER A 31 -1.10 -28.22 4.22
N ALA A 32 -0.77 -28.06 2.94
CA ALA A 32 -1.72 -27.69 1.90
C ALA A 32 -1.31 -28.25 0.52
N GLU A 33 -2.31 -28.59 -0.31
CA GLU A 33 -2.08 -29.00 -1.70
C GLU A 33 -1.67 -27.81 -2.59
N ALA A 34 -2.10 -26.60 -2.24
CA ALA A 34 -1.76 -25.36 -2.91
C ALA A 34 -1.65 -24.22 -1.89
N ILE A 35 -0.64 -23.38 -2.06
CA ILE A 35 -0.40 -22.19 -1.24
C ILE A 35 -0.60 -20.96 -2.12
N VAL A 36 -1.49 -20.08 -1.69
CA VAL A 36 -1.82 -18.85 -2.41
C VAL A 36 -1.42 -17.67 -1.55
N SER A 37 -0.38 -16.95 -1.98
CA SER A 37 0.17 -15.81 -1.23
C SER A 37 -0.42 -14.50 -1.73
N ASN A 38 -1.06 -13.76 -0.81
CA ASN A 38 -1.48 -12.38 -1.04
C ASN A 38 -0.40 -11.36 -0.63
N ALA A 39 0.71 -11.81 -0.04
CA ALA A 39 1.86 -10.96 0.24
C ALA A 39 2.49 -10.46 -1.06
N ASP A 40 3.33 -9.44 -0.96
CA ASP A 40 4.02 -8.92 -2.13
C ASP A 40 5.05 -9.92 -2.68
N PRO A 41 5.38 -9.85 -3.99
CA PRO A 41 6.26 -10.81 -4.64
C PRO A 41 7.64 -10.95 -3.98
N LYS A 42 8.25 -9.85 -3.51
CA LYS A 42 9.54 -9.91 -2.83
C LYS A 42 9.41 -10.58 -1.47
N ARG A 43 8.37 -10.26 -0.69
CA ARG A 43 8.14 -10.93 0.60
C ARG A 43 7.92 -12.43 0.41
N THR A 44 7.03 -12.83 -0.50
CA THR A 44 6.75 -14.25 -0.74
C THR A 44 7.98 -15.03 -1.18
N LEU A 45 8.73 -14.51 -2.16
CA LEU A 45 9.77 -15.30 -2.84
C LEU A 45 11.19 -15.04 -2.34
N LEU A 46 11.45 -13.93 -1.64
CA LEU A 46 12.78 -13.64 -1.08
C LEU A 46 12.83 -13.68 0.46
N LYS A 47 11.68 -13.63 1.15
CA LYS A 47 11.62 -13.73 2.62
C LYS A 47 11.02 -15.06 3.11
N LEU A 48 9.92 -15.52 2.52
CA LEU A 48 9.22 -16.72 2.99
C LEU A 48 9.72 -18.02 2.37
N VAL A 49 10.46 -17.97 1.27
CA VAL A 49 10.96 -19.14 0.54
C VAL A 49 12.47 -19.22 0.69
N ASP A 50 13.01 -20.41 0.96
CA ASP A 50 14.45 -20.64 0.97
C ASP A 50 15.02 -20.41 -0.45
N PRO A 51 16.03 -19.54 -0.62
CA PRO A 51 16.65 -19.25 -1.91
C PRO A 51 17.17 -20.47 -2.67
N ILE A 52 17.46 -21.60 -2.00
CA ILE A 52 17.90 -22.85 -2.66
C ILE A 52 16.87 -23.37 -3.67
N HIS A 53 15.60 -23.02 -3.52
CA HIS A 53 14.51 -23.43 -4.42
C HIS A 53 14.34 -22.49 -5.63
N LEU A 54 15.13 -21.43 -5.72
CA LEU A 54 15.04 -20.42 -6.78
C LEU A 54 16.34 -20.35 -7.56
N SER A 55 16.24 -20.13 -8.88
CA SER A 55 17.45 -19.94 -9.68
C SER A 55 18.12 -18.59 -9.36
N PRO A 56 19.46 -18.51 -9.40
CA PRO A 56 20.17 -17.24 -9.17
C PRO A 56 19.71 -16.10 -10.09
N ASP A 57 19.41 -16.40 -11.36
CA ASP A 57 18.87 -15.42 -12.32
C ASP A 57 17.50 -14.88 -11.88
N PHE A 58 16.61 -15.75 -11.40
CA PHE A 58 15.30 -15.34 -10.91
C PHE A 58 15.42 -14.45 -9.67
N VAL A 59 16.26 -14.85 -8.71
CA VAL A 59 16.52 -14.07 -7.49
C VAL A 59 17.05 -12.69 -7.85
N MET A 60 18.03 -12.61 -8.75
CA MET A 60 18.59 -11.35 -9.22
C MET A 60 17.53 -10.46 -9.88
N LYS A 61 16.70 -11.00 -10.79
CA LYS A 61 15.59 -10.25 -11.42
C LYS A 61 14.61 -9.72 -10.39
N LEU A 62 14.21 -10.56 -9.43
CA LEU A 62 13.26 -10.18 -8.40
C LEU A 62 13.84 -9.16 -7.41
N GLN A 63 15.13 -9.24 -7.06
CA GLN A 63 15.79 -8.22 -6.25
C GLN A 63 15.76 -6.84 -6.93
N HIS A 64 15.89 -6.78 -8.25
CA HIS A 64 15.81 -5.55 -9.04
C HIS A 64 14.39 -5.08 -9.36
N TYR A 65 13.36 -5.91 -9.12
CA TYR A 65 11.97 -5.49 -9.26
C TYR A 65 11.68 -4.29 -8.33
N ARG A 66 11.32 -3.15 -8.92
CA ARG A 66 11.25 -1.89 -8.17
C ARG A 66 9.99 -1.84 -7.31
N MET A 67 10.22 -1.67 -6.01
CA MET A 67 9.20 -1.51 -4.99
C MET A 67 9.48 -0.40 -3.95
N PRO A 68 10.27 0.67 -4.21
CA PRO A 68 10.32 1.78 -3.27
C PRO A 68 8.99 2.55 -3.32
N GLY A 69 8.21 2.51 -2.24
CA GLY A 69 6.98 3.25 -2.09
C GLY A 69 7.22 4.76 -2.01
N THR A 70 6.24 5.51 -2.47
CA THR A 70 6.26 6.98 -2.52
C THR A 70 5.02 7.59 -1.85
N VAL A 71 4.40 6.87 -0.91
CA VAL A 71 3.13 7.27 -0.29
C VAL A 71 3.21 7.15 1.22
N ALA A 72 2.70 8.17 1.90
CA ALA A 72 2.34 8.11 3.30
C ALA A 72 0.83 8.31 3.45
N LYS A 73 0.29 7.99 4.64
CA LYS A 73 -1.11 8.22 4.97
C LYS A 73 -1.22 9.00 6.26
N VAL A 74 -2.04 10.06 6.25
CA VAL A 74 -2.39 10.82 7.44
C VAL A 74 -3.88 10.68 7.69
N ASN A 75 -4.27 10.30 8.90
CA ASN A 75 -5.66 10.32 9.35
C ASN A 75 -5.82 11.39 10.43
N LEU A 76 -6.83 12.23 10.31
CA LEU A 76 -7.17 13.24 11.30
C LEU A 76 -8.55 12.92 11.90
N ALA A 77 -8.61 12.86 13.22
CA ALA A 77 -9.87 12.88 13.96
C ALA A 77 -10.27 14.34 14.18
N LEU A 78 -11.45 14.71 13.72
CA LEU A 78 -11.90 16.10 13.67
C LEU A 78 -13.09 16.35 14.60
N ALA A 79 -13.10 17.54 15.21
CA ALA A 79 -14.14 18.04 16.09
C ALA A 79 -15.42 18.48 15.36
N GLY A 80 -15.35 18.60 14.03
CA GLY A 80 -16.38 19.05 13.11
C GLY A 80 -15.86 19.01 11.67
N LEU A 81 -16.66 19.44 10.70
CA LEU A 81 -16.23 19.48 9.29
C LEU A 81 -15.33 20.70 9.01
N PRO A 82 -14.25 20.53 8.22
CA PRO A 82 -13.46 21.64 7.72
C PRO A 82 -14.29 22.47 6.73
N LYS A 83 -14.04 23.77 6.69
CA LYS A 83 -14.66 24.70 5.75
C LYS A 83 -13.64 25.08 4.70
N PHE A 84 -13.79 24.53 3.50
CA PHE A 84 -12.92 24.86 2.39
C PHE A 84 -13.36 26.15 1.72
N THR A 85 -12.43 27.08 1.48
CA THR A 85 -12.69 28.39 0.88
C THR A 85 -13.29 28.30 -0.53
N ALA A 86 -13.05 27.20 -1.24
CA ALA A 86 -13.63 26.94 -2.56
C ALA A 86 -15.14 26.60 -2.52
N LEU A 87 -15.71 26.34 -1.33
CA LEU A 87 -17.12 25.94 -1.15
C LEU A 87 -18.01 27.06 -0.61
N ASP A 88 -17.49 28.29 -0.49
CA ASP A 88 -18.25 29.46 -0.07
C ASP A 88 -19.41 29.76 -1.07
N GLY A 89 -20.61 29.20 -0.82
CA GLY A 89 -21.77 29.40 -1.71
C GLY A 89 -22.86 28.32 -1.73
N GLY A 90 -22.66 27.15 -1.08
CA GLY A 90 -23.67 26.09 -0.93
C GLY A 90 -23.24 24.71 -1.46
N ASN A 91 -23.87 23.65 -0.92
CA ASN A 91 -23.56 22.21 -1.11
C ASN A 91 -22.24 21.71 -0.47
N GLU A 92 -21.88 22.23 0.71
CA GLU A 92 -20.71 21.81 1.47
C GLU A 92 -20.69 20.29 1.74
N SER A 93 -21.79 19.72 2.25
CA SER A 93 -21.85 18.29 2.58
C SER A 93 -21.74 17.38 1.35
N GLY A 94 -22.29 17.79 0.20
CA GLY A 94 -22.20 16.99 -1.02
C GLY A 94 -20.78 16.98 -1.57
N ALA A 95 -20.10 18.13 -1.60
CA ALA A 95 -18.71 18.22 -2.04
C ALA A 95 -17.75 17.43 -1.13
N LEU A 96 -17.96 17.50 0.20
CA LEU A 96 -17.14 16.79 1.19
C LEU A 96 -17.34 15.25 1.17
N SER A 97 -18.45 14.76 0.62
CA SER A 97 -18.70 13.32 0.43
C SER A 97 -17.87 12.70 -0.71
N GLY A 98 -17.28 13.55 -1.57
CA GLY A 98 -16.45 13.15 -2.69
C GLY A 98 -14.97 13.05 -2.34
N ARG A 99 -14.14 13.10 -3.38
CA ARG A 99 -12.68 13.15 -3.25
C ARG A 99 -12.20 14.58 -3.39
N ILE A 100 -11.39 15.03 -2.43
CA ILE A 100 -10.76 16.35 -2.45
C ILE A 100 -9.30 16.16 -2.87
N HIS A 101 -8.80 17.04 -3.73
CA HIS A 101 -7.44 16.98 -4.26
C HIS A 101 -6.76 18.34 -4.03
N ILE A 102 -5.54 18.32 -3.49
CA ILE A 102 -4.68 19.51 -3.39
C ILE A 102 -3.41 19.29 -4.21
N GLY A 103 -3.36 19.95 -5.37
CA GLY A 103 -2.34 19.82 -6.40
C GLY A 103 -2.64 20.79 -7.55
N PRO A 104 -2.56 22.11 -7.30
CA PRO A 104 -3.18 23.13 -8.15
C PRO A 104 -2.61 23.22 -9.57
N GLU A 105 -1.33 22.86 -9.77
CA GLU A 105 -0.62 23.05 -11.06
C GLU A 105 0.36 21.90 -11.31
N ILE A 106 0.73 21.69 -12.57
CA ILE A 106 1.73 20.67 -12.95
C ILE A 106 3.06 20.96 -12.25
N ASP A 107 3.53 22.20 -12.27
CA ASP A 107 4.78 22.58 -11.60
C ASP A 107 4.74 22.35 -10.08
N TYR A 108 3.55 22.41 -9.46
CA TYR A 108 3.38 22.04 -8.06
C TYR A 108 3.64 20.55 -7.83
N LEU A 109 3.07 19.70 -8.70
CA LEU A 109 3.26 18.26 -8.65
C LEU A 109 4.72 17.87 -8.94
N GLU A 110 5.35 18.51 -9.93
CA GLU A 110 6.76 18.31 -10.26
C GLU A 110 7.68 18.68 -9.11
N ARG A 111 7.50 19.86 -8.49
CA ARG A 111 8.28 20.26 -7.31
C ARG A 111 8.09 19.28 -6.14
N ALA A 112 6.85 18.82 -5.91
CA ALA A 112 6.59 17.86 -4.85
C ALA A 112 7.26 16.50 -5.12
N PHE A 113 7.28 16.06 -6.38
CA PHE A 113 7.99 14.86 -6.80
C PHE A 113 9.51 15.00 -6.74
N ASP A 114 10.05 16.16 -7.14
CA ASP A 114 11.49 16.43 -7.11
C ASP A 114 12.07 16.32 -5.70
N GLU A 115 11.38 16.82 -4.68
CA GLU A 115 11.77 16.61 -3.29
C GLU A 115 11.89 15.11 -2.96
N SER A 116 10.88 14.31 -3.33
CA SER A 116 10.89 12.85 -3.15
C SER A 116 12.02 12.16 -3.89
N LYS A 117 12.30 12.59 -5.12
CA LYS A 117 13.40 12.08 -5.95
C LYS A 117 14.76 12.28 -5.27
N TYR A 118 14.92 13.37 -4.51
CA TYR A 118 16.13 13.65 -3.74
C TYR A 118 16.05 13.19 -2.27
N GLY A 119 15.05 12.39 -1.91
CA GLY A 119 14.92 11.74 -0.60
C GLY A 119 14.30 12.63 0.49
N ASN A 120 13.54 13.65 0.13
CA ASN A 120 12.76 14.48 1.06
C ASN A 120 11.26 14.28 0.82
N PHE A 121 10.42 14.60 1.79
CA PHE A 121 8.99 14.83 1.51
C PHE A 121 8.76 16.32 1.24
N SER A 122 7.79 16.62 0.37
CA SER A 122 7.47 18.02 0.03
C SER A 122 6.85 18.77 1.20
N ARG A 123 7.25 20.03 1.40
CA ARG A 123 6.57 20.99 2.30
C ARG A 123 5.23 21.47 1.74
N GLN A 124 4.98 21.21 0.46
CA GLN A 124 3.75 21.45 -0.27
C GLN A 124 3.37 20.12 -0.96
N PRO A 125 2.92 19.12 -0.20
CA PRO A 125 2.64 17.79 -0.73
C PRO A 125 1.44 17.79 -1.68
N TYR A 126 1.43 16.84 -2.61
CA TYR A 126 0.23 16.45 -3.34
C TYR A 126 -0.64 15.59 -2.42
N LEU A 127 -1.86 16.05 -2.15
CA LEU A 127 -2.79 15.41 -1.21
C LEU A 127 -4.06 14.94 -1.91
N GLU A 128 -4.47 13.71 -1.59
CA GLU A 128 -5.78 13.17 -1.95
C GLU A 128 -6.54 12.84 -0.66
N ILE A 129 -7.66 13.53 -0.44
CA ILE A 129 -8.40 13.54 0.83
C ILE A 129 -9.81 12.99 0.65
N THR A 130 -10.29 12.28 1.66
CA THR A 130 -11.68 11.84 1.78
C THR A 130 -12.16 12.03 3.22
N LEU A 131 -13.46 12.29 3.41
CA LEU A 131 -14.11 12.32 4.72
C LEU A 131 -15.18 11.23 4.79
N PRO A 132 -14.81 9.96 4.93
CA PRO A 132 -15.76 8.85 4.81
C PRO A 132 -16.92 8.92 5.82
N SER A 133 -16.70 9.55 6.98
CA SER A 133 -17.74 9.80 7.99
C SER A 133 -18.89 10.72 7.54
N VAL A 134 -18.74 11.42 6.41
CA VAL A 134 -19.83 12.21 5.80
C VAL A 134 -20.86 11.28 5.15
N THR A 135 -20.41 10.19 4.55
CA THR A 135 -21.27 9.21 3.87
C THR A 135 -21.71 8.09 4.82
N ASP A 136 -20.83 7.69 5.76
CA ASP A 136 -21.11 6.67 6.77
C ASP A 136 -20.85 7.20 8.18
N SER A 137 -21.92 7.61 8.86
CA SER A 137 -21.85 8.15 10.21
C SER A 137 -21.39 7.15 11.27
N SER A 138 -21.31 5.84 10.97
CA SER A 138 -20.80 4.85 11.94
C SER A 138 -19.28 4.94 12.17
N LEU A 139 -18.57 5.61 11.26
CA LEU A 139 -17.11 5.74 11.29
C LEU A 139 -16.60 6.79 12.28
N ALA A 140 -17.48 7.59 12.88
CA ALA A 140 -17.11 8.60 13.86
C ALA A 140 -18.25 8.84 14.88
N PRO A 141 -17.94 9.28 16.11
CA PRO A 141 -18.96 9.75 17.05
C PRO A 141 -19.79 10.91 16.48
N SER A 142 -21.00 11.11 17.01
CA SER A 142 -21.88 12.21 16.58
C SER A 142 -21.18 13.57 16.60
N GLY A 143 -21.25 14.30 15.48
CA GLY A 143 -20.62 15.61 15.31
C GLY A 143 -19.09 15.59 15.13
N LYS A 144 -18.47 14.40 15.07
CA LYS A 144 -17.05 14.21 14.81
C LYS A 144 -16.87 13.59 13.44
N HIS A 145 -15.67 13.77 12.86
CA HIS A 145 -15.38 13.26 11.53
C HIS A 145 -13.99 12.65 11.44
N VAL A 146 -13.82 11.71 10.53
CA VAL A 146 -12.51 11.18 10.15
C VAL A 146 -12.16 11.76 8.78
N MET A 147 -11.00 12.40 8.68
CA MET A 147 -10.40 12.81 7.42
C MET A 147 -9.23 11.87 7.11
N SER A 148 -9.28 11.19 5.97
CA SER A 148 -8.23 10.27 5.51
C SER A 148 -7.51 10.87 4.31
N ILE A 149 -6.19 10.98 4.41
CA ILE A 149 -5.33 11.74 3.51
C ILE A 149 -4.24 10.81 2.99
N TYR A 150 -4.21 10.59 1.68
CA TYR A 150 -3.02 10.08 1.01
C TYR A 150 -2.08 11.24 0.73
N VAL A 151 -0.83 11.09 1.18
CA VAL A 151 0.26 12.04 0.94
C VAL A 151 1.15 11.42 -0.12
N GLN A 152 1.06 11.97 -1.32
CA GLN A 152 1.84 11.50 -2.46
C GLN A 152 3.28 12.05 -2.37
N TYR A 153 4.22 11.30 -2.92
CA TYR A 153 5.66 11.62 -2.96
C TYR A 153 6.32 11.69 -1.57
N ALA A 154 5.95 10.76 -0.68
CA ALA A 154 6.69 10.49 0.54
C ALA A 154 7.67 9.31 0.30
N PRO A 155 8.98 9.54 0.15
CA PRO A 155 9.90 8.49 -0.27
C PRO A 155 10.13 7.44 0.83
N TYR A 156 10.26 6.18 0.46
CA TYR A 156 10.60 5.14 1.43
C TYR A 156 11.89 5.42 2.21
N LYS A 157 12.95 5.84 1.50
CA LYS A 157 14.23 6.21 2.10
C LYS A 157 14.41 7.71 2.10
N LEU A 158 14.62 8.27 3.28
CA LEU A 158 14.95 9.68 3.45
C LEU A 158 16.45 9.92 3.21
N LYS A 159 16.79 11.10 2.70
CA LYS A 159 18.17 11.56 2.49
C LYS A 159 18.87 11.85 3.83
N SER A 160 18.13 12.37 4.79
CA SER A 160 18.61 12.72 6.12
C SER A 160 17.58 12.33 7.17
N GLY A 161 18.05 11.77 8.28
CA GLY A 161 17.20 11.23 9.34
C GLY A 161 16.46 9.94 8.92
N ASP A 162 15.42 9.64 9.66
CA ASP A 162 14.55 8.48 9.49
C ASP A 162 13.07 8.90 9.61
N TRP A 163 12.17 7.98 9.31
CA TRP A 163 10.74 8.28 9.37
C TRP A 163 10.26 8.55 10.80
N GLU A 164 10.92 7.98 11.81
CA GLU A 164 10.56 8.24 13.21
C GLU A 164 10.81 9.70 13.60
N SER A 165 11.97 10.25 13.25
CA SER A 165 12.31 11.66 13.50
C SER A 165 11.58 12.64 12.58
N GLN A 166 11.21 12.24 11.37
CA GLN A 166 10.52 13.11 10.39
C GLN A 166 8.98 13.00 10.42
N ARG A 167 8.42 12.03 11.15
CA ARG A 167 6.98 11.74 11.20
C ARG A 167 6.14 12.99 11.48
N VAL A 168 6.50 13.72 12.54
CA VAL A 168 5.77 14.94 12.94
C VAL A 168 5.89 16.01 11.85
N GLY A 169 7.08 16.20 11.28
CA GLY A 169 7.29 17.16 10.20
C GLY A 169 6.44 16.90 8.95
N LEU A 170 6.22 15.62 8.60
CA LEU A 170 5.30 15.26 7.53
C LEU A 170 3.85 15.65 7.87
N GLY A 171 3.40 15.33 9.09
CA GLY A 171 2.07 15.71 9.58
C GLY A 171 1.85 17.23 9.55
N ASP A 172 2.84 17.99 10.02
CA ASP A 172 2.81 19.46 10.02
C ASP A 172 2.73 20.02 8.60
N ALA A 173 3.47 19.46 7.64
CA ALA A 173 3.42 19.88 6.23
C ALA A 173 2.03 19.65 5.62
N VAL A 174 1.38 18.52 5.95
CA VAL A 174 0.01 18.21 5.53
C VAL A 174 -0.99 19.22 6.12
N VAL A 175 -0.96 19.43 7.44
CA VAL A 175 -1.90 20.36 8.11
C VAL A 175 -1.69 21.79 7.63
N LYS A 176 -0.44 22.23 7.50
CA LYS A 176 -0.08 23.57 6.98
C LYS A 176 -0.53 23.78 5.53
N THR A 177 -0.50 22.73 4.72
CA THR A 177 -0.96 22.81 3.32
C THR A 177 -2.47 22.89 3.28
N LEU A 178 -3.16 22.04 4.03
CA LEU A 178 -4.62 22.04 4.09
C LEU A 178 -5.18 23.32 4.71
N SER A 179 -4.52 23.93 5.70
CA SER A 179 -5.01 25.16 6.34
C SER A 179 -5.03 26.38 5.41
N GLN A 180 -4.29 26.35 4.30
CA GLN A 180 -4.38 27.38 3.26
C GLN A 180 -5.73 27.33 2.53
N TYR A 181 -6.34 26.14 2.43
CA TYR A 181 -7.60 25.90 1.75
C TYR A 181 -8.78 25.75 2.72
N ALA A 182 -8.53 25.29 3.95
CA ALA A 182 -9.49 25.17 5.03
C ALA A 182 -8.92 25.78 6.32
N PRO A 183 -8.98 27.12 6.48
CA PRO A 183 -8.33 27.84 7.58
C PRO A 183 -8.75 27.40 8.99
N ASN A 184 -9.96 26.90 9.15
CA ASN A 184 -10.46 26.40 10.42
C ASN A 184 -9.98 24.97 10.76
N LEU A 185 -9.34 24.25 9.85
CA LEU A 185 -8.93 22.86 10.05
C LEU A 185 -8.04 22.67 11.29
N PRO A 186 -6.99 23.48 11.55
CA PRO A 186 -6.10 23.25 12.68
C PRO A 186 -6.82 23.20 14.03
N GLU A 187 -7.85 24.04 14.21
CA GLU A 187 -8.65 24.10 15.44
C GLU A 187 -9.58 22.89 15.61
N LEU A 188 -9.89 22.19 14.51
CA LEU A 188 -10.75 21.01 14.54
C LEU A 188 -9.99 19.72 14.86
N ILE A 189 -8.66 19.69 14.74
CA ILE A 189 -7.88 18.45 14.90
C ILE A 189 -7.85 18.05 16.38
N LEU A 190 -8.49 16.91 16.68
CA LEU A 190 -8.46 16.29 18.01
C LEU A 190 -7.26 15.36 18.17
N ARG A 191 -6.91 14.65 17.08
CA ARG A 191 -5.78 13.72 17.02
C ARG A 191 -5.38 13.49 15.57
N HIS A 192 -4.10 13.23 15.36
CA HIS A 192 -3.57 12.77 14.08
C HIS A 192 -2.95 11.38 14.23
N GLN A 193 -3.00 10.59 13.16
CA GLN A 193 -2.26 9.36 12.97
C GLN A 193 -1.49 9.51 11.65
N ILE A 194 -0.18 9.26 11.69
CA ILE A 194 0.72 9.39 10.54
C ILE A 194 1.31 8.02 10.29
N ILE A 195 1.00 7.42 9.15
CA ILE A 195 1.49 6.13 8.67
C ILE A 195 2.50 6.43 7.56
N THR A 196 3.77 6.23 7.86
CA THR A 196 4.91 6.47 6.98
C THR A 196 5.13 5.27 6.04
N PRO A 197 5.90 5.43 4.95
CA PRO A 197 6.33 4.31 4.11
C PRO A 197 7.01 3.17 4.90
N GLN A 198 7.71 3.49 5.99
CA GLN A 198 8.33 2.47 6.85
C GLN A 198 7.27 1.69 7.64
N ASP A 199 6.28 2.35 8.23
CA ASP A 199 5.17 1.66 8.90
C ASP A 199 4.38 0.78 7.92
N LEU A 200 4.29 1.19 6.64
CA LEU A 200 3.66 0.39 5.59
C LEU A 200 4.35 -0.97 5.42
N GLU A 201 5.68 -1.02 5.49
CA GLU A 201 6.43 -2.28 5.46
C GLU A 201 6.32 -3.03 6.78
N ASP A 202 6.56 -2.36 7.91
CA ASP A 202 6.70 -3.00 9.22
C ASP A 202 5.37 -3.55 9.73
N THR A 203 4.26 -2.85 9.50
CA THR A 203 2.93 -3.23 10.02
C THR A 203 2.13 -4.07 9.04
N TYR A 204 2.19 -3.76 7.74
CA TYR A 204 1.33 -4.42 6.73
C TYR A 204 2.11 -5.36 5.81
N GLY A 205 3.43 -5.50 6.00
CA GLY A 205 4.26 -6.40 5.22
C GLY A 205 4.47 -5.95 3.77
N LEU A 206 4.26 -4.67 3.46
CA LEU A 206 4.43 -4.11 2.11
C LEU A 206 5.90 -3.77 1.88
N THR A 207 6.66 -4.69 1.27
CA THR A 207 8.10 -4.49 1.03
C THR A 207 8.38 -3.15 0.34
N GLY A 208 9.28 -2.35 0.92
CA GLY A 208 9.62 -1.00 0.47
C GLY A 208 8.50 0.03 0.66
N GLY A 209 7.46 -0.26 1.43
CA GLY A 209 6.32 0.63 1.67
C GLY A 209 5.41 0.83 0.45
N HIS A 210 5.45 -0.07 -0.53
CA HIS A 210 4.75 0.12 -1.81
C HIS A 210 3.36 -0.53 -1.82
N ILE A 211 2.31 0.29 -1.67
CA ILE A 211 0.91 -0.16 -1.59
C ILE A 211 0.40 -0.96 -2.81
N PHE A 212 1.06 -0.80 -3.96
CA PHE A 212 0.76 -1.55 -5.19
C PHE A 212 1.68 -2.75 -5.46
N HIS A 213 2.49 -3.16 -4.48
CA HIS A 213 3.42 -4.30 -4.58
C HIS A 213 4.39 -4.14 -5.78
N GLY A 214 4.85 -2.91 -6.00
CA GLY A 214 5.82 -2.52 -7.03
C GLY A 214 5.39 -1.34 -7.90
N GLU A 215 6.33 -0.79 -8.66
CA GLU A 215 6.09 0.40 -9.49
C GLU A 215 5.01 0.17 -10.56
N LEU A 216 4.30 1.25 -10.89
CA LEU A 216 3.33 1.33 -11.99
C LEU A 216 3.99 1.85 -13.28
N ALA A 217 5.23 1.43 -13.54
CA ALA A 217 5.97 1.77 -14.75
C ALA A 217 5.60 0.81 -15.89
N LEU A 218 5.71 1.25 -17.15
CA LEU A 218 5.31 0.46 -18.33
C LEU A 218 5.97 -0.93 -18.38
N ASP A 219 7.22 -1.03 -17.93
CA ASP A 219 8.01 -2.26 -17.88
C ASP A 219 7.76 -3.12 -16.62
N GLN A 220 6.94 -2.63 -15.68
CA GLN A 220 6.47 -3.33 -14.50
C GLN A 220 4.94 -3.25 -14.36
N PHE A 221 4.21 -3.14 -15.48
CA PHE A 221 2.74 -3.09 -15.46
C PHE A 221 2.12 -4.21 -16.30
N PHE A 222 0.82 -4.45 -16.09
CA PHE A 222 0.07 -5.52 -16.73
C PHE A 222 0.74 -6.90 -16.66
N THR A 223 1.04 -7.51 -17.82
CA THR A 223 1.62 -8.84 -17.97
C THR A 223 3.10 -8.90 -17.62
N MET A 224 3.71 -7.78 -17.21
CA MET A 224 5.10 -7.76 -16.73
C MET A 224 5.20 -7.96 -15.21
N ARG A 225 4.09 -8.10 -14.48
CA ARG A 225 4.07 -8.18 -13.00
C ARG A 225 3.86 -9.60 -12.46
N PRO A 226 4.72 -10.10 -11.55
CA PRO A 226 5.89 -9.42 -11.01
C PRO A 226 7.09 -9.40 -11.98
N LEU A 227 7.19 -10.43 -12.84
CA LEU A 227 8.19 -10.58 -13.89
C LEU A 227 7.51 -11.24 -15.10
N LEU A 228 7.93 -10.91 -16.33
CA LEU A 228 7.26 -11.33 -17.58
C LEU A 228 6.99 -12.86 -17.67
N ASP A 229 7.93 -13.71 -17.24
CA ASP A 229 7.75 -15.17 -17.30
C ASP A 229 6.87 -15.72 -16.16
N TRP A 230 6.64 -14.92 -15.13
CA TRP A 230 5.96 -15.28 -13.88
C TRP A 230 4.69 -14.47 -13.63
N ALA A 231 4.21 -13.75 -14.65
CA ALA A 231 3.07 -12.84 -14.55
C ALA A 231 1.69 -13.52 -14.66
N ARG A 232 1.66 -14.86 -14.59
CA ARG A 232 0.44 -15.68 -14.72
C ARG A 232 0.09 -16.38 -13.41
N TYR A 233 0.24 -15.67 -12.30
CA TYR A 233 -0.12 -16.08 -10.93
C TYR A 233 0.69 -17.25 -10.35
N ARG A 234 1.35 -18.06 -11.19
CA ARG A 234 2.30 -19.11 -10.81
C ARG A 234 3.66 -18.53 -10.46
N THR A 235 4.41 -19.26 -9.65
CA THR A 235 5.81 -18.98 -9.32
C THR A 235 6.72 -20.10 -9.85
N PRO A 236 8.06 -19.96 -9.78
CA PRO A 236 8.98 -21.05 -10.09
C PRO A 236 8.79 -22.31 -9.24
N ILE A 237 8.08 -22.20 -8.12
CA ILE A 237 7.78 -23.29 -7.21
C ILE A 237 6.38 -23.81 -7.54
N GLY A 238 6.28 -25.11 -7.80
CA GLY A 238 5.00 -25.79 -8.04
C GLY A 238 4.06 -25.57 -6.87
N ASN A 239 2.76 -25.45 -7.13
CA ASN A 239 1.72 -25.23 -6.12
C ASN A 239 1.84 -23.95 -5.25
N LEU A 240 2.78 -23.06 -5.56
CA LEU A 240 2.87 -21.72 -4.95
C LEU A 240 2.40 -20.66 -5.95
N TYR A 241 1.39 -19.89 -5.54
CA TYR A 241 0.73 -18.89 -6.36
C TYR A 241 0.74 -17.52 -5.70
N LEU A 242 0.65 -16.46 -6.51
CA LEU A 242 0.46 -15.08 -6.09
C LEU A 242 -0.94 -14.60 -6.48
N CYS A 243 -1.63 -13.91 -5.56
CA CYS A 243 -3.01 -13.43 -5.79
C CYS A 243 -3.24 -11.95 -5.46
N GLY A 244 -2.20 -11.22 -5.05
CA GLY A 244 -2.29 -9.83 -4.62
C GLY A 244 -1.95 -8.81 -5.71
N SER A 245 -1.86 -7.53 -5.30
CA SER A 245 -1.58 -6.36 -6.16
C SER A 245 -0.30 -6.44 -7.00
N GLY A 246 0.61 -7.35 -6.65
CA GLY A 246 1.85 -7.63 -7.38
C GLY A 246 1.66 -8.47 -8.64
N THR A 247 0.42 -8.83 -8.98
CA THR A 247 0.04 -9.62 -10.15
C THR A 247 -0.97 -8.87 -11.02
N HIS A 248 -1.06 -9.21 -12.31
CA HIS A 248 -2.08 -8.68 -13.21
C HIS A 248 -3.52 -8.91 -12.67
N PRO A 249 -4.49 -7.97 -12.81
CA PRO A 249 -4.45 -6.70 -13.54
C PRO A 249 -3.68 -5.57 -12.86
N GLY A 250 -3.16 -5.78 -11.64
CA GLY A 250 -2.36 -4.83 -10.91
C GLY A 250 -3.13 -4.18 -9.76
N ALA A 251 -2.82 -2.91 -9.51
CA ALA A 251 -3.27 -2.14 -8.37
C ALA A 251 -4.80 -2.02 -8.25
N GLY A 252 -5.27 -1.88 -6.99
CA GLY A 252 -6.64 -1.54 -6.65
C GLY A 252 -7.43 -2.68 -6.01
N LEU A 253 -8.64 -2.37 -5.56
CA LEU A 253 -9.53 -3.30 -4.85
C LEU A 253 -10.54 -3.97 -5.80
N THR A 254 -10.06 -4.53 -6.92
CA THR A 254 -10.93 -5.09 -7.97
C THR A 254 -11.30 -6.56 -7.76
N GLY A 255 -10.55 -7.29 -6.92
CA GLY A 255 -10.65 -8.74 -6.77
C GLY A 255 -10.12 -9.55 -7.98
N GLY A 256 -9.64 -8.88 -9.03
CA GLY A 256 -9.22 -9.52 -10.27
C GLY A 256 -8.04 -10.49 -10.11
N SER A 257 -7.01 -10.08 -9.38
CA SER A 257 -5.81 -10.91 -9.13
C SER A 257 -6.16 -12.23 -8.43
N GLY A 258 -7.00 -12.17 -7.39
CA GLY A 258 -7.48 -13.35 -6.68
C GLY A 258 -8.33 -14.27 -7.56
N ALA A 259 -9.28 -13.71 -8.32
CA ALA A 259 -10.13 -14.48 -9.22
C ALA A 259 -9.31 -15.17 -10.33
N ASN A 260 -8.28 -14.51 -10.86
CA ASN A 260 -7.44 -15.07 -11.89
C ASN A 260 -6.48 -16.14 -11.35
N ALA A 261 -5.88 -15.93 -10.17
CA ALA A 261 -5.08 -16.93 -9.50
C ALA A 261 -5.89 -18.22 -9.23
N ALA A 262 -7.12 -18.07 -8.72
CA ALA A 262 -8.02 -19.21 -8.49
C ALA A 262 -8.30 -20.02 -9.76
N ARG A 263 -8.48 -19.38 -10.92
CA ARG A 263 -8.66 -20.08 -12.20
C ARG A 263 -7.44 -20.91 -12.59
N GLU A 264 -6.24 -20.38 -12.37
CA GLU A 264 -5.01 -21.12 -12.69
C GLU A 264 -4.78 -22.28 -11.72
N ILE A 265 -5.09 -22.09 -10.43
CA ILE A 265 -5.04 -23.15 -9.42
C ILE A 265 -5.98 -24.31 -9.78
N LEU A 266 -7.23 -24.02 -10.15
CA LEU A 266 -8.21 -25.04 -10.54
C LEU A 266 -7.72 -25.88 -11.74
N LYS A 267 -7.15 -25.22 -12.76
CA LYS A 267 -6.56 -25.91 -13.92
C LYS A 267 -5.43 -26.84 -13.52
N ASP A 268 -4.52 -26.36 -12.68
CA ASP A 268 -3.33 -27.13 -12.27
C ASP A 268 -3.71 -28.33 -11.39
N LEU A 269 -4.66 -28.14 -10.48
CA LEU A 269 -5.19 -29.20 -9.61
C LEU A 269 -6.21 -30.11 -10.31
N ARG A 270 -6.52 -29.86 -11.60
CA ARG A 270 -7.52 -30.58 -12.41
C ARG A 270 -8.91 -30.62 -11.75
N ARG A 271 -9.35 -29.48 -11.21
CA ARG A 271 -10.67 -29.28 -10.58
C ARG A 271 -11.55 -28.34 -11.38
#